data_AF-A0A7C4YVL4-F1
#
_entry.id   AF-A0A7C4YVL4-F1
#
_cell.length_a   1.000
_cell.length_b   1.000
_cell.length_c   1.000
_cell.angle_alpha   90.00
_cell.angle_beta   90.00
_cell.angle_gamma   90.00
#
_symmetry.space_group_name_H-M   'P 1'
#
loop_
_entity.id
_entity.type
_entity.pdbx_description
1 polymer ?
#
loop_
_entity_poly.entity_id
_entity_poly.type
_entity_poly.pdbx_seq_one_letter_code
_entity_poly.pdbx_strand_id
1 'polypeptide(L)'
;MSGTTQVQSYYPLGLPPGSVRAIITLMIASLFWLLTMVPQPPEAPPLHIPLFLFGLLPMVLLFFAAHGRTIRPDGVQVRSPLYLPRGMLRVLLVLGFAAVIGYQYYLDPERLLARLTPNPDELWKVPSLLLTLGLGFLIGHLMRQGPWRNSPVYQNMMAWLSIVATLILLAEMVIELVIKPGLLVEFDPFTFECILTGVISFYFGARS
;
A
#
# COMPACT_ATOMS: atom_id res chain seq x y z
N MET A 1 -14.70 15.70 -41.09
CA MET A 1 -13.56 14.95 -40.54
C MET A 1 -13.26 15.49 -39.14
N SER A 2 -13.87 14.91 -38.10
CA SER A 2 -13.56 15.29 -36.71
C SER A 2 -12.29 14.56 -36.28
N GLY A 3 -11.16 15.26 -36.27
CA GLY A 3 -9.95 14.75 -35.65
C GLY A 3 -10.22 14.56 -34.16
N THR A 4 -10.33 13.31 -33.73
CA THR A 4 -10.33 12.97 -32.30
C THR A 4 -8.94 13.31 -31.76
N THR A 5 -8.79 14.48 -31.15
CA THR A 5 -7.61 14.85 -30.37
C THR A 5 -7.50 13.83 -29.24
N GLN A 6 -6.66 12.81 -29.42
CA GLN A 6 -6.40 11.87 -28.34
C GLN A 6 -5.74 12.65 -27.20
N VAL A 7 -6.47 12.82 -26.10
CA VAL A 7 -5.92 13.38 -24.87
C VAL A 7 -4.84 12.41 -24.40
N GLN A 8 -3.58 12.76 -24.68
CA GLN A 8 -2.42 11.98 -24.29
C GLN A 8 -2.34 11.98 -22.77
N SER A 9 -2.80 10.90 -22.15
CA SER A 9 -2.71 10.70 -20.71
C SER A 9 -1.26 10.40 -20.36
N TYR A 10 -0.64 11.24 -19.53
CA TYR A 10 0.71 11.01 -19.03
C TYR A 10 0.63 9.98 -17.92
N TYR A 11 0.93 8.73 -18.27
CA TYR A 11 1.06 7.66 -17.28
C TYR A 11 2.46 7.67 -16.68
N PRO A 12 2.59 7.58 -15.34
CA PRO A 12 3.89 7.39 -14.70
C PRO A 12 4.56 6.15 -15.28
N LEU A 13 5.82 6.28 -15.73
CA LEU A 13 6.65 5.17 -16.22
C LEU A 13 6.14 4.48 -17.50
N GLY A 14 5.19 5.09 -18.23
CA GLY A 14 4.59 4.46 -19.42
C GLY A 14 3.75 3.21 -19.12
N LEU A 15 3.43 2.96 -17.85
CA LEU A 15 2.67 1.79 -17.42
C LEU A 15 1.16 2.01 -17.55
N PRO A 16 0.35 0.94 -17.73
CA PRO A 16 -1.10 1.05 -17.72
C PRO A 16 -1.63 1.72 -16.43
N PRO A 17 -2.76 2.44 -16.51
CA PRO A 17 -3.34 3.10 -15.34
C PRO A 17 -3.58 2.10 -14.21
N GLY A 18 -3.18 2.49 -12.99
CA GLY A 18 -3.31 1.65 -11.80
C GLY A 18 -2.16 0.68 -11.54
N SER A 19 -1.16 0.58 -12.44
CA SER A 19 0.00 -0.29 -12.23
C SER A 19 0.81 0.09 -10.99
N VAL A 20 1.03 1.39 -10.75
CA VAL A 20 1.78 1.83 -9.55
C VAL A 20 1.01 1.54 -8.26
N ARG A 21 -0.32 1.72 -8.24
CA ARG A 21 -1.14 1.26 -7.09
C ARG A 21 -1.01 -0.23 -6.86
N ALA A 22 -0.99 -1.03 -7.92
CA ALA A 22 -0.79 -2.47 -7.82
C ALA A 22 0.58 -2.79 -7.20
N ILE A 23 1.65 -2.12 -7.65
CA ILE A 23 3.00 -2.28 -7.08
C ILE A 23 3.01 -1.93 -5.59
N ILE A 24 2.54 -0.73 -5.21
CA ILE A 24 2.51 -0.31 -3.79
C ILE A 24 1.68 -1.29 -2.95
N THR A 25 0.55 -1.77 -3.47
CA THR A 25 -0.28 -2.76 -2.76
C THR A 25 0.46 -4.08 -2.57
N LEU A 26 1.15 -4.55 -3.61
CA LEU A 26 1.96 -5.77 -3.52
C LEU A 26 3.12 -5.61 -2.55
N MET A 27 3.73 -4.43 -2.48
CA MET A 27 4.79 -4.15 -1.50
C MET A 27 4.24 -4.16 -0.07
N ILE A 28 3.11 -3.49 0.20
CA ILE A 28 2.46 -3.50 1.52
C ILE A 28 2.10 -4.94 1.92
N ALA A 29 1.47 -5.69 1.01
CA ALA A 29 1.10 -7.08 1.25
C ALA A 29 2.33 -7.98 1.44
N SER A 30 3.36 -7.83 0.61
CA SER A 30 4.58 -8.62 0.71
C SER A 30 5.35 -8.33 1.98
N LEU A 31 5.46 -7.06 2.39
CA LEU A 31 6.07 -6.68 3.66
C LEU A 31 5.34 -7.35 4.83
N PHE A 32 4.00 -7.27 4.86
CA PHE A 32 3.19 -7.97 5.85
C PHE A 32 3.42 -9.49 5.84
N TRP A 33 3.41 -10.11 4.65
CA TRP A 33 3.63 -11.55 4.50
C TRP A 33 5.01 -11.96 5.00
N LEU A 34 6.04 -11.22 4.64
CA LEU A 34 7.42 -11.48 5.05
C LEU A 34 7.57 -11.34 6.57
N LEU A 35 7.09 -10.26 7.17
CA LEU A 35 7.10 -10.11 8.64
C LEU A 35 6.33 -11.22 9.35
N THR A 36 5.25 -11.72 8.75
CA THR A 36 4.49 -12.85 9.29
C THR A 36 5.24 -14.18 9.17
N MET A 37 6.12 -14.33 8.17
CA MET A 37 6.88 -15.56 7.89
C MET A 37 8.30 -15.58 8.44
N VAL A 38 8.90 -14.42 8.77
CA VAL A 38 10.28 -14.34 9.26
C VAL A 38 10.44 -15.24 10.49
N PRO A 39 11.40 -16.19 10.48
CA PRO A 39 11.65 -17.04 11.63
C PRO A 39 12.17 -16.18 12.78
N GLN A 40 11.67 -16.44 13.98
CA GLN A 40 12.13 -15.75 15.18
C GLN A 40 12.93 -16.72 16.04
N PRO A 41 14.20 -16.39 16.36
CA PRO A 41 14.97 -17.16 17.33
C PRO A 41 14.27 -17.18 18.69
N PRO A 42 14.34 -18.28 19.47
CA PRO A 42 13.71 -18.38 20.79
C PRO A 42 14.14 -17.28 21.78
N GLU A 43 15.35 -16.77 21.61
CA GLU A 43 15.96 -15.75 22.49
C GLU A 43 15.75 -14.32 22.00
N ALA A 44 15.21 -14.13 20.79
CA ALA A 44 14.98 -12.81 20.22
C ALA A 44 13.64 -12.22 20.70
N PRO A 45 13.55 -10.89 20.91
CA PRO A 45 12.30 -10.25 21.28
C PRO A 45 11.20 -10.53 20.24
N PRO A 46 9.92 -10.61 20.66
CA PRO A 46 8.76 -10.78 19.78
C PRO A 46 8.78 -9.75 18.65
N LEU A 47 8.90 -10.24 17.42
CA LEU A 47 8.78 -9.41 16.22
C LEU A 47 7.30 -9.07 16.04
N HIS A 48 6.94 -7.82 16.29
CA HIS A 48 5.59 -7.33 16.04
C HIS A 48 5.48 -6.75 14.64
N ILE A 49 4.30 -6.83 14.05
CA ILE A 49 4.01 -6.18 12.77
C ILE A 49 3.87 -4.67 13.04
N PRO A 50 4.58 -3.79 12.30
CA PRO A 50 4.49 -2.35 12.47
C PRO A 50 3.06 -1.82 12.39
N LEU A 51 2.73 -0.88 13.27
CA LEU A 51 1.36 -0.42 13.47
C LEU A 51 0.74 0.19 12.20
N PHE A 52 1.54 0.88 11.38
CA PHE A 52 1.05 1.49 10.14
C PHE A 52 0.49 0.47 9.13
N LEU A 53 0.99 -0.77 9.12
CA LEU A 53 0.49 -1.83 8.24
C LEU A 53 -0.95 -2.23 8.60
N PHE A 54 -1.33 -2.16 9.88
CA PHE A 54 -2.72 -2.39 10.31
C PHE A 54 -3.69 -1.34 9.76
N GLY A 55 -3.21 -0.12 9.44
CA GLY A 55 -4.00 0.90 8.76
C GLY A 55 -3.98 0.76 7.24
N LEU A 56 -2.77 0.68 6.66
CA LEU A 56 -2.61 0.65 5.21
C LEU A 56 -3.16 -0.63 4.56
N LEU A 57 -2.99 -1.78 5.21
CA LEU A 57 -3.41 -3.06 4.64
C LEU A 57 -4.92 -3.15 4.38
N PRO A 58 -5.81 -2.91 5.37
CA PRO A 58 -7.24 -2.92 5.11
C PRO A 58 -7.64 -1.83 4.12
N MET A 59 -6.97 -0.66 4.13
CA MET A 59 -7.22 0.39 3.14
C MET A 59 -6.98 -0.09 1.70
N VAL A 60 -5.82 -0.70 1.42
CA VAL A 60 -5.50 -1.18 0.06
C VAL A 60 -6.35 -2.39 -0.33
N LEU A 61 -6.64 -3.29 0.60
CA LEU A 61 -7.53 -4.44 0.33
C LEU A 61 -8.96 -3.97 0.01
N LEU A 62 -9.50 -3.03 0.79
CA LEU A 62 -10.81 -2.43 0.56
C LEU A 62 -10.85 -1.69 -0.77
N PHE A 63 -9.80 -0.95 -1.12
CA PHE A 63 -9.68 -0.28 -2.40
C PHE A 63 -9.84 -1.27 -3.56
N PHE A 64 -9.10 -2.38 -3.54
CA PHE A 64 -9.18 -3.40 -4.60
C PHE A 64 -10.47 -4.21 -4.58
N ALA A 65 -11.10 -4.39 -3.41
CA ALA A 65 -12.43 -4.98 -3.31
C ALA A 65 -13.49 -4.10 -3.98
N ALA A 66 -13.51 -2.81 -3.64
CA ALA A 66 -14.49 -1.82 -4.11
C ALA A 66 -14.37 -1.50 -5.61
N HIS A 67 -13.16 -1.41 -6.16
CA HIS A 67 -12.92 -0.95 -7.54
C HIS A 67 -12.92 -2.07 -8.60
N GLY A 68 -13.38 -3.28 -8.26
CA GLY A 68 -13.33 -4.44 -9.16
C GLY A 68 -14.21 -4.39 -10.40
N ARG A 69 -15.19 -3.49 -10.45
CA ARG A 69 -16.20 -3.42 -11.54
C ARG A 69 -16.17 -2.11 -12.34
N THR A 70 -15.50 -1.07 -11.85
CA THR A 70 -15.62 0.32 -12.32
C THR A 70 -14.45 0.86 -13.14
N ILE A 71 -13.40 0.06 -13.41
CA ILE A 71 -12.31 0.46 -14.32
C ILE A 71 -12.74 0.20 -15.78
N ARG A 72 -13.77 0.91 -16.23
CA ARG A 72 -14.16 1.04 -17.64
C ARG A 72 -14.36 2.54 -17.91
N PRO A 73 -13.52 3.18 -18.72
CA PRO A 73 -14.00 4.24 -19.58
C PRO A 73 -14.79 3.56 -20.71
N ASP A 74 -16.06 3.93 -20.88
CA ASP A 74 -16.88 3.45 -21.98
C ASP A 74 -16.14 3.62 -23.32
N GLY A 75 -15.98 2.53 -24.06
CA GLY A 75 -15.48 2.55 -25.44
C GLY A 75 -13.96 2.49 -25.65
N VAL A 76 -13.11 2.55 -24.61
CA VAL A 76 -11.64 2.45 -24.78
C VAL A 76 -11.10 1.17 -24.14
N GLN A 77 -10.45 0.31 -24.94
CA GLN A 77 -9.71 -0.85 -24.43
C GLN A 77 -8.49 -0.39 -23.61
N VAL A 78 -8.71 -0.04 -22.35
CA VAL A 78 -7.60 0.26 -21.43
C VAL A 78 -6.97 -1.06 -20.97
N ARG A 79 -5.65 -1.18 -21.16
CA ARG A 79 -4.87 -2.35 -20.73
C ARG A 79 -4.95 -2.49 -19.20
N SER A 80 -4.98 -3.74 -18.72
CA SER A 80 -5.09 -4.04 -17.30
C SER A 80 -3.80 -3.66 -16.55
N PRO A 81 -3.88 -3.32 -15.24
CA PRO A 81 -2.69 -2.97 -14.44
C PRO A 81 -1.60 -4.04 -14.52
N LEU A 82 -0.35 -3.63 -14.66
CA LEU A 82 0.82 -4.51 -14.80
C LEU A 82 0.74 -5.52 -15.97
N TYR A 83 -0.12 -5.28 -16.95
CA TYR A 83 -0.40 -6.21 -18.05
C TYR A 83 -0.94 -7.58 -17.60
N LEU A 84 -1.36 -7.72 -16.35
CA LEU A 84 -1.91 -8.97 -15.83
C LEU A 84 -3.37 -9.14 -16.28
N PRO A 85 -3.84 -10.40 -16.46
CA PRO A 85 -5.26 -10.68 -16.66
C PRO A 85 -6.11 -10.04 -15.57
N ARG A 86 -7.32 -9.61 -15.95
CA ARG A 86 -8.24 -8.94 -15.03
C ARG A 86 -8.51 -9.82 -13.81
N GLY A 87 -8.43 -9.22 -12.63
CA GLY A 87 -8.66 -9.92 -11.36
C GLY A 87 -7.47 -10.73 -10.85
N MET A 88 -6.41 -10.96 -11.64
CA MET A 88 -5.24 -11.73 -11.20
C MET A 88 -4.58 -11.12 -9.97
N LEU A 89 -4.48 -9.79 -9.90
CA LEU A 89 -3.95 -9.10 -8.71
C LEU A 89 -4.79 -9.38 -7.46
N ARG A 90 -6.12 -9.42 -7.59
CA ARG A 90 -7.02 -9.73 -6.47
C ARG A 90 -6.87 -11.18 -6.05
N VAL A 91 -6.82 -12.10 -7.00
CA VAL A 91 -6.59 -13.52 -6.75
C VAL A 91 -5.26 -13.71 -6.02
N LEU A 92 -4.19 -13.05 -6.48
CA LEU A 92 -2.87 -13.11 -5.86
C LEU A 92 -2.87 -12.56 -4.44
N LEU A 93 -3.55 -11.44 -4.18
CA LEU A 93 -3.69 -10.90 -2.82
C LEU A 93 -4.45 -11.88 -1.93
N VAL A 94 -5.63 -12.35 -2.34
CA VAL A 94 -6.47 -13.25 -1.53
C VAL A 94 -5.76 -14.57 -1.26
N LEU A 95 -5.20 -15.21 -2.30
CA LEU A 95 -4.48 -16.47 -2.17
C LEU A 95 -3.19 -16.29 -1.36
N GLY A 96 -2.46 -15.19 -1.55
CA GLY A 96 -1.26 -14.89 -0.78
C GLY A 96 -1.56 -14.74 0.71
N PHE A 97 -2.60 -13.98 1.07
CA PHE A 97 -3.06 -13.88 2.46
C PHE A 97 -3.50 -15.22 3.03
N ALA A 98 -4.35 -15.96 2.31
CA ALA A 98 -4.83 -17.26 2.76
C ALA A 98 -3.69 -18.27 2.94
N ALA A 99 -2.71 -18.27 2.02
CA ALA A 99 -1.55 -19.15 2.09
C ALA A 99 -0.65 -18.81 3.28
N VAL A 100 -0.29 -17.54 3.47
CA VAL A 100 0.62 -17.12 4.55
C VAL A 100 -0.02 -17.34 5.93
N ILE A 101 -1.27 -16.91 6.09
CA ILE A 101 -2.01 -17.07 7.35
C ILE A 101 -2.25 -18.57 7.62
N GLY A 102 -2.73 -19.33 6.64
CA GLY A 102 -3.00 -20.76 6.80
C GLY A 102 -1.73 -21.57 7.11
N TYR A 103 -0.62 -21.25 6.42
CA TYR A 103 0.67 -21.89 6.67
C TYR A 103 1.18 -21.60 8.08
N GLN A 104 1.14 -20.35 8.53
CA GLN A 104 1.60 -20.00 9.88
C GLN A 104 0.67 -20.51 10.98
N TYR A 105 -0.64 -20.53 10.73
CA TYR A 105 -1.60 -21.12 11.66
C TYR A 105 -1.35 -22.62 11.85
N TYR A 106 -0.93 -23.33 10.79
CA TYR A 106 -0.58 -24.74 10.86
C TYR A 106 0.73 -25.00 11.62
N LEU A 107 1.74 -24.12 11.46
CA LEU A 107 3.04 -24.29 12.10
C LEU A 107 3.06 -23.84 13.57
N ASP A 108 2.53 -22.66 13.85
CA ASP A 108 2.62 -22.02 15.16
C ASP A 108 1.49 -20.97 15.32
N PRO A 109 0.30 -21.40 15.77
CA PRO A 109 -0.85 -20.52 15.89
C PRO A 109 -0.65 -19.44 16.97
N GLU A 110 0.11 -19.72 18.02
CA GLU A 110 0.38 -18.75 19.09
C GLU A 110 1.28 -17.62 18.57
N ARG A 111 2.35 -17.95 17.84
CA ARG A 111 3.20 -16.94 17.19
C ARG A 111 2.42 -16.11 16.18
N LEU A 112 1.52 -16.72 15.41
CA LEU A 112 0.68 -15.98 14.48
C LEU A 112 -0.20 -14.97 15.23
N LEU A 113 -0.88 -15.40 16.30
CA LEU A 113 -1.71 -14.51 17.12
C LEU A 113 -0.90 -13.38 17.76
N ALA A 114 0.29 -13.69 18.27
CA ALA A 114 1.18 -12.68 18.83
C ALA A 114 1.58 -11.61 17.79
N ARG A 115 1.86 -12.01 16.53
CA ARG A 115 2.20 -11.07 15.45
C ARG A 115 1.03 -10.24 14.95
N LEU A 116 -0.17 -10.84 14.93
CA LEU A 116 -1.39 -10.15 14.53
C LEU A 116 -1.96 -9.25 15.62
N THR A 117 -1.43 -9.33 16.84
CA THR A 117 -1.82 -8.46 17.95
C THR A 117 -0.83 -7.28 18.01
N PRO A 118 -1.29 -6.03 17.83
CA PRO A 118 -0.41 -4.87 17.97
C PRO A 118 0.18 -4.78 19.38
N ASN A 119 1.39 -4.23 19.50
CA ASN A 119 2.00 -3.99 20.80
C ASN A 119 1.10 -3.04 21.64
N PRO A 120 0.68 -3.42 22.86
CA PRO A 120 -0.17 -2.57 23.71
C PRO A 120 0.42 -1.18 23.96
N ASP A 121 1.75 -1.07 24.04
CA ASP A 121 2.45 0.19 24.28
C ASP A 121 2.40 1.15 23.09
N GLU A 122 2.04 0.65 21.91
CA GLU A 122 1.89 1.45 20.69
C GLU A 122 0.43 1.84 20.41
N LEU A 123 -0.55 1.30 21.15
CA LEU A 123 -1.97 1.54 20.85
C LEU A 123 -2.37 3.01 20.94
N TRP A 124 -1.70 3.81 21.77
CA TRP A 124 -1.94 5.25 21.85
C TRP A 124 -1.59 5.99 20.55
N LYS A 125 -0.76 5.39 19.67
CA LYS A 125 -0.39 5.93 18.36
C LYS A 125 -1.47 5.73 17.30
N VAL A 126 -2.42 4.80 17.51
CA VAL A 126 -3.48 4.44 16.56
C VAL A 126 -4.31 5.65 16.10
N PRO A 127 -4.80 6.55 16.98
CA PRO A 127 -5.58 7.71 16.54
C PRO A 127 -4.83 8.61 15.56
N SER A 128 -3.53 8.81 15.78
CA SER A 128 -2.67 9.62 14.90
C SER A 128 -2.44 8.95 13.54
N LEU A 129 -2.25 7.63 13.50
CA LEU A 129 -2.15 6.87 12.24
C LEU A 129 -3.47 6.88 11.47
N LEU A 130 -4.60 6.69 12.16
CA LEU A 130 -5.92 6.76 11.52
C LEU A 130 -6.24 8.18 11.03
N LEU A 131 -5.86 9.20 11.79
CA LEU A 131 -6.01 10.60 11.39
C LEU A 131 -5.16 10.90 10.16
N THR A 132 -3.89 10.50 10.13
CA THR A 132 -3.01 10.74 8.97
C THR A 132 -3.46 9.95 7.74
N LEU A 133 -3.92 8.70 7.92
CA LEU A 133 -4.53 7.89 6.86
C LEU A 133 -5.80 8.54 6.30
N GLY A 134 -6.72 8.94 7.19
CA GLY A 134 -7.99 9.55 6.82
C GLY A 134 -7.82 10.91 6.16
N LEU A 135 -6.98 11.79 6.73
CA LEU A 135 -6.66 13.09 6.17
C LEU A 135 -5.93 12.96 4.84
N GLY A 136 -4.91 12.10 4.75
CA GLY A 136 -4.20 11.85 3.50
C GLY A 136 -5.18 11.45 2.39
N PHE A 137 -5.97 10.39 2.63
CA PHE A 137 -6.97 9.92 1.68
C PHE A 137 -7.99 11.00 1.31
N LEU A 138 -8.54 11.71 2.30
CA LEU A 138 -9.55 12.75 2.08
C LEU A 138 -9.00 13.92 1.26
N ILE A 139 -7.81 14.44 1.61
CA ILE A 139 -7.18 15.54 0.87
C ILE A 139 -6.88 15.10 -0.56
N GLY A 140 -6.33 13.90 -0.74
CA GLY A 140 -6.12 13.33 -2.07
C GLY A 140 -7.41 13.28 -2.88
N HIS A 141 -8.48 12.75 -2.28
CA HIS A 141 -9.79 12.65 -2.91
C HIS A 141 -10.37 14.01 -3.30
N LEU A 142 -10.29 15.01 -2.41
CA LEU A 142 -10.73 16.38 -2.71
C LEU A 142 -9.91 17.00 -3.84
N MET A 143 -8.58 16.80 -3.85
CA MET A 143 -7.72 17.29 -4.92
C MET A 143 -8.04 16.69 -6.29
N ARG A 144 -8.57 15.46 -6.33
CA ARG A 144 -9.03 14.83 -7.57
C ARG A 144 -10.29 15.48 -8.14
N GLN A 145 -11.17 16.02 -7.30
CA GLN A 145 -12.43 16.64 -7.73
C GLN A 145 -12.22 18.00 -8.40
N GLY A 146 -11.04 18.61 -8.26
CA GLY A 146 -10.73 19.91 -8.84
C GLY A 146 -10.66 19.94 -10.38
N PRO A 147 -10.85 21.12 -10.99
CA PRO A 147 -10.81 21.30 -12.45
C PRO A 147 -9.44 20.99 -13.06
N TRP A 148 -8.37 21.03 -12.26
CA TRP A 148 -6.99 20.77 -12.68
C TRP A 148 -6.65 19.30 -12.88
N ARG A 149 -7.54 18.34 -12.59
CA ARG A 149 -7.24 16.90 -12.63
C ARG A 149 -6.71 16.40 -13.98
N ASN A 150 -7.10 17.06 -15.07
CA ASN A 150 -6.67 16.72 -16.43
C ASN A 150 -5.41 17.48 -16.85
N SER A 151 -4.94 18.44 -16.05
CA SER A 151 -3.75 19.23 -16.38
C SER A 151 -2.49 18.34 -16.40
N PRO A 152 -1.54 18.57 -17.32
CA PRO A 152 -0.27 17.84 -17.35
C PRO A 152 0.52 17.98 -16.05
N VAL A 153 0.45 19.16 -15.42
CA VAL A 153 1.13 19.44 -14.15
C VAL A 153 0.63 18.52 -13.04
N TYR A 154 -0.70 18.39 -12.88
CA TYR A 154 -1.28 17.50 -11.89
C TYR A 154 -0.90 16.03 -12.16
N GLN A 155 -0.96 15.59 -13.43
CA GLN A 155 -0.59 14.22 -13.80
C GLN A 155 0.88 13.91 -13.48
N ASN A 156 1.79 14.84 -13.77
CA ASN A 156 3.22 14.74 -13.46
C ASN A 156 3.50 14.74 -11.95
N MET A 157 2.85 15.63 -11.19
CA MET A 157 2.96 15.66 -9.73
C MET A 157 2.53 14.32 -9.13
N MET A 158 1.41 13.77 -9.59
CA MET A 158 0.92 12.46 -9.14
C MET A 158 1.83 11.30 -9.56
N ALA A 159 2.56 11.43 -10.67
CA ALA A 159 3.56 10.46 -11.10
C ALA A 159 4.76 10.46 -10.14
N TRP A 160 5.33 11.64 -9.87
CA TRP A 160 6.42 11.81 -8.93
C TRP A 160 6.07 11.34 -7.53
N LEU A 161 4.90 11.73 -7.03
CA LEU A 161 4.43 11.29 -5.73
C LEU A 161 4.36 9.76 -5.63
N SER A 162 3.93 9.09 -6.70
CA SER A 162 3.84 7.63 -6.72
C SER A 162 5.22 6.95 -6.67
N ILE A 163 6.22 7.55 -7.32
CA ILE A 163 7.61 7.08 -7.26
C ILE A 163 8.15 7.27 -5.85
N VAL A 164 7.97 8.47 -5.27
CA VAL A 164 8.39 8.78 -3.90
C VAL A 164 7.73 7.81 -2.90
N ALA A 165 6.42 7.60 -2.97
CA ALA A 165 5.71 6.66 -2.10
C ALA A 165 6.28 5.23 -2.22
N THR A 166 6.59 4.79 -3.45
CA THR A 166 7.19 3.47 -3.70
C THR A 166 8.59 3.37 -3.08
N LEU A 167 9.42 4.41 -3.24
CA LEU A 167 10.78 4.42 -2.69
C LEU A 167 10.79 4.48 -1.16
N ILE A 168 9.93 5.29 -0.55
CA ILE A 168 9.82 5.37 0.92
C ILE A 168 9.35 4.01 1.47
N LEU A 169 8.36 3.37 0.85
CA LEU A 169 7.91 2.05 1.27
C LEU A 169 8.99 0.96 1.09
N LEU A 170 9.79 1.06 0.02
CA LEU A 170 10.92 0.15 -0.18
C LEU A 170 11.99 0.35 0.91
N ALA A 171 12.30 1.61 1.24
CA ALA A 171 13.22 1.92 2.33
C ALA A 171 12.71 1.36 3.66
N GLU A 172 11.43 1.55 3.95
CA GLU A 172 10.80 0.99 5.16
C GLU A 172 10.89 -0.54 5.20
N MET A 173 10.62 -1.21 4.07
CA MET A 173 10.76 -2.66 3.96
C MET A 173 12.20 -3.13 4.27
N VAL A 174 13.22 -2.38 3.84
CA VAL A 174 14.62 -2.69 4.16
C VAL A 174 14.92 -2.42 5.64
N ILE A 175 14.41 -1.32 6.20
CA ILE A 175 14.59 -0.98 7.61
C ILE A 175 14.01 -2.10 8.50
N GLU A 176 12.77 -2.51 8.23
CA GLU A 176 12.06 -3.53 9.00
C GLU A 176 12.68 -4.93 8.87
N LEU A 177 13.06 -5.34 7.65
CA LEU A 177 13.51 -6.72 7.41
C LEU A 177 15.03 -6.92 7.62
N VAL A 178 15.84 -5.88 7.43
CA VAL A 178 17.30 -6.01 7.40
C VAL A 178 17.96 -5.27 8.57
N ILE A 179 17.47 -4.07 8.90
CA ILE A 179 18.16 -3.19 9.86
C ILE A 179 17.67 -3.44 11.30
N LYS A 180 16.36 -3.38 11.54
CA LYS A 180 15.77 -3.54 12.88
C LYS A 180 16.16 -4.84 13.58
N PRO A 181 16.20 -6.01 12.93
CA PRO A 181 16.62 -7.25 13.60
C PRO A 181 18.06 -7.21 14.15
N GLY A 182 18.92 -6.33 13.63
CA GLY A 182 20.31 -6.18 14.07
C GLY A 182 20.56 -5.01 15.02
N LEU A 183 19.56 -4.19 15.33
CA LEU A 183 19.72 -3.02 16.19
C LEU A 183 19.58 -3.41 17.67
N LEU A 184 20.55 -3.02 18.49
CA LEU A 184 20.50 -3.15 19.96
C LEU A 184 19.70 -2.03 20.63
N VAL A 185 19.38 -0.96 19.90
CA VAL A 185 18.67 0.22 20.39
C VAL A 185 17.35 0.33 19.64
N GLU A 186 16.25 0.50 20.39
CA GLU A 186 14.93 0.74 19.83
C GLU A 186 14.89 2.08 19.12
N PHE A 187 14.81 2.05 17.79
CA PHE A 187 14.51 3.21 16.97
C PHE A 187 13.00 3.23 16.75
N ASP A 188 12.33 4.29 17.23
CA ASP A 188 10.89 4.49 17.02
C ASP A 188 10.66 5.40 15.79
N PRO A 189 10.41 4.83 14.59
CA PRO A 189 10.16 5.60 13.39
C PRO A 189 8.74 6.16 13.33
N PHE A 190 8.02 6.33 14.44
CA PHE A 190 6.59 6.70 14.42
C PHE A 190 6.24 7.91 13.53
N THR A 191 7.05 8.97 13.58
CA THR A 191 6.87 10.14 12.71
C THR A 191 7.00 9.76 11.23
N PHE A 192 7.95 8.88 10.90
CA PHE A 192 8.16 8.37 9.55
C PHE A 192 7.00 7.50 9.10
N GLU A 193 6.48 6.62 9.97
CA GLU A 193 5.30 5.80 9.72
C GLU A 193 4.06 6.65 9.42
N CYS A 194 3.85 7.74 10.16
CA CYS A 194 2.77 8.70 9.92
C CYS A 194 2.91 9.40 8.55
N ILE A 195 4.13 9.83 8.20
CA ILE A 195 4.40 10.46 6.90
C ILE A 195 4.15 9.46 5.77
N LEU A 196 4.69 8.25 5.87
CA LEU A 196 4.50 7.17 4.90
C LEU A 196 3.01 6.87 4.71
N THR A 197 2.27 6.72 5.81
CA THR A 197 0.82 6.47 5.81
C THR A 197 0.06 7.60 5.13
N GLY A 198 0.36 8.85 5.47
CA GLY A 198 -0.25 10.03 4.85
C GLY A 198 0.03 10.13 3.35
N VAL A 199 1.28 9.89 2.93
CA VAL A 199 1.69 9.94 1.51
C VAL A 199 1.00 8.84 0.69
N ILE A 200 1.00 7.60 1.19
CA ILE A 200 0.35 6.47 0.50
C ILE A 200 -1.16 6.69 0.45
N SER A 201 -1.80 7.00 1.57
CA SER A 201 -3.25 7.21 1.62
C SER A 201 -3.69 8.37 0.73
N PHE A 202 -2.94 9.49 0.72
CA PHE A 202 -3.16 10.59 -0.22
C PHE A 202 -3.06 10.13 -1.67
N TYR A 203 -2.02 9.38 -2.03
CA TYR A 203 -1.87 8.88 -3.40
C TYR A 203 -3.07 8.01 -3.82
N PHE A 204 -3.54 7.14 -2.93
CA PHE A 204 -4.73 6.32 -3.18
C PHE A 204 -5.99 7.18 -3.31
N GLY A 205 -6.20 8.17 -2.44
CA GLY A 205 -7.33 9.11 -2.51
C GLY A 205 -7.34 9.95 -3.78
N ALA A 206 -6.19 10.48 -4.18
CA ALA A 206 -6.05 11.29 -5.39
C ALA A 206 -6.26 10.51 -6.68
N ARG A 207 -6.19 9.18 -6.63
CA ARG A 207 -6.39 8.30 -7.79
C ARG A 207 -7.61 7.37 -7.64
N SER A 208 -8.40 7.45 -6.56
CA SER A 208 -9.62 6.65 -6.32
C SER A 208 -10.81 7.16 -7.11
#